data_AF-A0A9W7DG48-F1
#
_entry.id   AF-A0A9W7DG48-F1
#
_cell.length_a   1.000
_cell.length_b   1.000
_cell.length_c   1.000
_cell.angle_alpha   90.00
_cell.angle_beta   90.00
_cell.angle_gamma   90.00
#
_symmetry.space_group_name_H-M   'P 1'
#
loop_
_entity.id
_entity.type
_entity.pdbx_description
1 polymer ?
#
loop_
_entity_poly.entity_id
_entity_poly.type
_entity_poly.pdbx_seq_one_letter_code
_entity_poly.pdbx_strand_id
1 'polypeptide(L)' 'MLDNRYRDGEYEEGDNGERAKMLKAKLYQISGVKINLEKREVLVLNKKKATSSVLKLEEEYSDYFITNFIWENL' A
#
# COMPACT_ATOMS: atom_id res chain seq x y z
N MET A 1 16.16 14.81 -38.67
CA MET A 1 14.83 14.19 -38.55
C MET A 1 14.75 13.63 -37.14
N LEU A 2 13.85 14.14 -36.30
CA LEU A 2 13.66 13.65 -34.94
C LEU A 2 12.74 12.44 -35.01
N ASP A 3 13.26 11.29 -34.57
CA ASP A 3 12.57 10.01 -34.62
C ASP A 3 11.46 9.99 -33.55
N ASN A 4 10.22 9.99 -34.04
CA ASN A 4 9.01 10.08 -33.24
C ASN A 4 8.70 8.69 -32.64
N ARG A 5 9.31 8.37 -31.51
CA ARG A 5 9.01 7.15 -30.74
C ARG A 5 8.34 7.48 -29.42
N TYR A 6 7.18 8.13 -29.50
CA TYR A 6 6.15 8.02 -28.46
C TYR A 6 5.24 6.86 -28.86
N ARG A 7 5.70 5.64 -28.55
CA ARG A 7 4.88 4.44 -28.56
C ARG A 7 4.46 4.20 -27.11
N ASP A 8 3.18 3.91 -26.95
CA ASP A 8 2.43 3.88 -25.70
C ASP A 8 3.18 3.28 -24.51
N GLY A 9 3.04 3.94 -23.35
CA GLY A 9 3.79 3.71 -22.12
C GLY A 9 3.47 2.40 -21.40
N GLU A 10 3.82 1.27 -22.01
CA GLU A 10 4.06 0.04 -21.29
C GLU A 10 5.49 0.11 -20.72
N TYR A 11 5.62 0.57 -19.48
CA TYR A 11 6.83 0.31 -18.73
C TYR A 11 6.93 -1.20 -18.52
N GLU A 12 7.81 -1.87 -19.26
CA GLU A 12 8.18 -3.24 -18.94
C GLU A 12 8.60 -3.27 -17.45
N GLU A 13 7.82 -3.93 -16.60
CA GLU A 13 8.19 -4.18 -15.20
C GLU A 13 9.37 -5.14 -15.19
N GLY A 14 10.58 -4.62 -15.45
CA GLY A 14 11.82 -5.35 -15.20
C GLY A 14 12.00 -5.62 -13.71
N ASP A 15 12.92 -6.52 -13.37
CA ASP A 15 13.36 -6.95 -12.02
C ASP A 15 13.36 -5.84 -10.94
N ASN A 16 13.64 -4.59 -11.32
CA ASN A 16 13.60 -3.44 -10.43
C ASN A 16 12.20 -3.12 -9.85
N GLY A 17 11.13 -3.39 -10.61
CA GLY A 17 9.75 -3.19 -10.17
C GLY A 17 9.34 -4.16 -9.07
N GLU A 18 9.71 -5.43 -9.20
CA GLU A 18 9.41 -6.47 -8.20
C GLU A 18 10.15 -6.22 -6.89
N ARG A 19 11.45 -5.88 -6.97
CA ARG A 19 12.23 -5.48 -5.79
C ARG A 19 11.64 -4.26 -5.08
N ALA A 20 11.19 -3.27 -5.83
CA ALA A 20 10.53 -2.09 -5.26
C ALA A 20 9.21 -2.44 -4.56
N LYS A 21 8.39 -3.32 -5.15
CA LYS A 21 7.15 -3.83 -4.53
C LYS A 21 7.45 -4.55 -3.20
N MET A 22 8.45 -5.43 -3.17
CA MET A 22 8.87 -6.12 -1.96
C MET A 22 9.34 -5.17 -0.85
N LEU A 23 10.14 -4.16 -1.21
CA LEU A 23 10.62 -3.14 -0.26
C LEU A 23 9.46 -2.34 0.34
N LYS A 24 8.50 -1.91 -0.50
CA LYS A 24 7.30 -1.20 -0.03
C LYS A 24 6.47 -2.06 0.92
N ALA A 25 6.24 -3.34 0.58
CA ALA A 25 5.50 -4.26 1.45
C ALA A 25 6.18 -4.44 2.82
N LYS A 26 7.52 -4.62 2.83
CA LYS A 26 8.29 -4.72 4.08
C LYS A 26 8.22 -3.44 4.90
N LEU A 27 8.28 -2.27 4.26
CA LEU A 27 8.17 -0.97 4.95
C LEU A 27 6.83 -0.87 5.69
N TYR A 28 5.72 -1.19 5.02
CA TYR A 28 4.39 -1.18 5.65
C TYR A 28 4.31 -2.17 6.82
N GLN A 29 4.82 -3.39 6.64
CA GLN A 29 4.83 -4.39 7.70
C GLN A 29 5.64 -3.94 8.93
N ILE A 30 6.83 -3.35 8.73
CA ILE A 30 7.68 -2.85 9.81
C ILE A 30 7.03 -1.66 10.52
N SER A 31 6.32 -0.80 9.78
CA SER A 31 5.56 0.32 10.32
C SER A 31 4.38 -0.10 11.20
N GLY A 32 3.95 -1.37 11.12
CA GLY A 32 2.85 -1.91 11.91
C GLY A 32 1.55 -2.08 11.13
N VAL A 33 1.58 -1.95 9.79
CA VAL A 33 0.43 -2.16 8.92
C VAL A 33 0.43 -3.59 8.39
N LYS A 34 -0.71 -4.29 8.52
CA LYS A 34 -0.93 -5.60 7.94
C LYS A 34 -2.26 -5.63 7.18
N ILE A 35 -2.21 -5.99 5.90
CA ILE A 35 -3.40 -6.22 5.09
C ILE A 35 -3.77 -7.70 5.22
N ASN A 36 -5.03 -7.98 5.50
CA ASN A 36 -5.60 -9.32 5.53
C ASN A 36 -6.67 -9.40 4.44
N LEU A 37 -6.30 -9.96 3.29
CA LEU A 37 -7.18 -10.05 2.12
C LEU A 37 -8.31 -11.07 2.32
N GLU A 38 -8.10 -12.13 3.09
CA GLU A 38 -9.12 -13.14 3.37
C GLU A 38 -10.32 -12.56 4.13
N LYS A 39 -10.03 -11.68 5.10
CA LYS A 39 -11.06 -11.01 5.90
C LYS A 39 -11.42 -9.62 5.39
N ARG A 40 -10.81 -9.19 4.27
CA ARG A 40 -10.91 -7.83 3.73
C ARG A 40 -10.74 -6.78 4.84
N GLU A 41 -9.61 -6.80 5.54
CA GLU A 41 -9.34 -5.86 6.64
C GLU A 41 -7.89 -5.38 6.65
N VAL A 42 -7.66 -4.22 7.26
CA VAL A 42 -6.33 -3.67 7.57
C VAL A 42 -6.19 -3.58 9.08
N LEU A 43 -5.09 -4.15 9.58
CA LEU A 43 -4.70 -4.07 10.98
C LEU A 43 -3.56 -3.05 11.10
N VAL A 44 -3.69 -2.11 12.04
CA VAL A 44 -2.69 -1.08 12.32
C VAL A 44 -2.24 -1.22 13.77
N LEU A 45 -0.95 -1.49 13.98
CA LEU A 45 -0.33 -1.59 15.30
C LEU A 45 0.45 -0.30 15.60
N ASN A 46 -0.05 0.47 16.55
CA ASN A 46 0.67 1.63 17.08
C ASN A 46 1.64 1.19 18.17
N LYS A 47 2.92 1.00 17.82
CA LYS A 47 3.94 0.54 18.77
C LYS A 47 4.22 1.54 19.89
N LYS A 48 4.00 2.84 19.65
CA LYS A 48 4.24 3.90 20.64
C LYS A 48 3.15 3.92 21.71
N LYS A 49 1.89 3.74 21.30
CA LYS A 49 0.71 3.77 22.17
C LYS A 49 0.31 2.37 22.69
N ALA A 50 0.98 1.32 22.25
CA ALA A 50 0.63 -0.09 22.54
C ALA A 50 -0.85 -0.42 22.22
N THR A 51 -1.36 0.12 21.12
CA THR A 51 -2.76 -0.07 20.67
C THR A 51 -2.80 -0.71 19.30
N SER A 52 -3.90 -1.42 19.01
CA SER A 52 -4.19 -1.98 17.69
C SER A 52 -5.56 -1.54 17.20
N SER A 53 -5.63 -1.09 15.96
CA SER A 53 -6.85 -0.69 15.27
C SER A 53 -7.11 -1.61 14.08
N VAL A 54 -8.39 -1.88 13.81
CA VAL A 54 -8.82 -2.72 12.68
C VAL A 54 -9.82 -1.95 11.84
N LEU A 55 -9.57 -1.88 10.53
CA LEU A 55 -10.49 -1.33 9.54
C LEU A 55 -10.92 -2.43 8.57
N LYS A 56 -12.22 -2.67 8.46
CA LYS A 56 -12.77 -3.50 7.37
C LYS A 56 -12.76 -2.72 6.07
N LEU A 57 -12.37 -3.38 4.98
CA LEU A 57 -12.32 -2.84 3.63
C LEU A 57 -13.67 -3.07 2.93
N GLU A 58 -14.61 -2.20 3.26
CA GLU A 58 -15.91 -2.09 2.61
C GLU A 58 -15.78 -1.33 1.28
N GLU A 59 -16.64 -1.62 0.31
CA GLU A 59 -16.56 -1.05 -1.05
C GLU A 59 -16.92 0.44 -1.09
N GLU A 60 -17.67 0.93 -0.10
CA GLU A 60 -18.05 2.34 -0.03
C GLU A 60 -16.93 3.25 0.50
N TYR A 61 -15.88 2.67 1.08
CA TYR A 61 -14.75 3.46 1.59
C TYR A 61 -13.85 3.91 0.46
N SER A 62 -13.66 5.23 0.37
CA SER A 62 -12.70 5.79 -0.57
C SER A 62 -11.26 5.46 -0.17
N ASP A 63 -10.38 5.34 -1.16
CA ASP A 63 -8.94 5.18 -0.94
C ASP A 63 -8.38 6.27 -0.01
N TYR A 64 -8.90 7.50 -0.12
CA TYR A 64 -8.55 8.62 0.74
C TYR A 64 -8.89 8.35 2.22
N PHE A 65 -10.11 7.85 2.48
CA PHE A 65 -10.54 7.51 3.83
C PHE A 65 -9.69 6.38 4.43
N ILE A 66 -9.46 5.30 3.66
CA ILE A 66 -8.64 4.15 4.11
C ILE A 66 -7.23 4.62 4.43
N THR A 67 -6.64 5.45 3.56
CA THR A 67 -5.29 5.98 3.73
C THR A 67 -5.18 6.85 4.99
N ASN A 68 -6.13 7.76 5.21
CA ASN A 68 -6.14 8.60 6.40
C ASN A 68 -6.29 7.79 7.68
N PHE A 69 -7.19 6.80 7.70
CA PHE A 69 -7.34 5.91 8.86
C PHE A 69 -6.00 5.24 9.22
N ILE A 70 -5.26 4.74 8.23
CA ILE A 70 -3.96 4.11 8.47
C ILE A 70 -2.97 5.11 9.08
N TRP A 71 -2.85 6.31 8.50
CA TRP A 71 -1.90 7.33 8.97
C TRP A 71 -2.22 7.87 10.36
N GLU A 72 -3.51 8.03 10.70
CA GLU A 72 -3.95 8.50 12.01
C GLU A 72 -3.70 7.48 13.13
N ASN A 73 -3.65 6.19 12.78
CA ASN A 73 -3.49 5.10 13.73
C ASN A 73 -2.04 4.60 13.88
N LEU A 74 -1.09 5.07 13.06
CA LEU A 74 0.35 4.75 13.14
C LEU A 74 1.08 5.41 14.32
#